data_AF-A0A939GGJ1-F1
#
_entry.id   AF-A0A939GGJ1-F1
#
_cell.length_a   1.000
_cell.length_b   1.000
_cell.length_c   1.000
_cell.angle_alpha   90.00
_cell.angle_beta   90.00
_cell.angle_gamma   90.00
#
_symmetry.space_group_name_H-M   'P 1'
#
loop_
_entity.id
_entity.type
_entity.pdbx_description
1 polymer ?
#
loop_
_entity_poly.entity_id
_entity_poly.type
_entity_poly.pdbx_seq_one_letter_code
_entity_poly.pdbx_strand_id
1 'polypeptide(L)'
;MSFYDNIRIDSAQLPLTPADVERLGAGVIMFQTKSLEDKYGVYNITSEGYLETVAAMSAKGWESKTRWHEVRLVDAHGYIVFYTVVDDHWFCFKARFREGRMTEVFRLGHRPEVHSRTCTWELEIPLDELKSAYDAEVIRHELSQLDARERAHVETELADFEQQFPNEEGQ
;
A
#
# COMPACT_ATOMS: atom_id res chain seq x y z
N MET A 1 -19.75 -7.27 -14.12
CA MET A 1 -18.43 -6.64 -14.26
C MET A 1 -17.47 -7.41 -13.37
N SER A 2 -16.32 -7.84 -13.87
CA SER A 2 -15.32 -8.46 -13.01
C SER A 2 -14.43 -7.36 -12.44
N PHE A 3 -14.31 -7.34 -11.13
CA PHE A 3 -13.52 -6.36 -10.39
C PHE A 3 -12.07 -6.87 -10.27
N TYR A 4 -11.11 -5.94 -10.31
CA TYR A 4 -9.68 -6.21 -10.29
C TYR A 4 -8.95 -5.09 -9.56
N ASP A 5 -8.00 -5.45 -8.72
CA ASP A 5 -6.96 -4.55 -8.26
C ASP A 5 -5.88 -4.41 -9.34
N ASN A 6 -5.06 -3.38 -9.24
CA ASN A 6 -3.92 -3.17 -10.12
C ASN A 6 -2.62 -3.29 -9.34
N ILE A 7 -1.59 -3.82 -9.98
CA ILE A 7 -0.23 -3.90 -9.45
C ILE A 7 0.76 -3.28 -10.42
N ARG A 8 1.63 -2.42 -9.91
CA ARG A 8 2.74 -1.84 -10.65
C ARG A 8 4.02 -2.55 -10.29
N ILE A 9 4.80 -2.94 -11.29
CA ILE A 9 6.09 -3.61 -11.12
C ILE A 9 7.02 -3.19 -12.26
N ASP A 10 8.31 -3.05 -11.96
CA ASP A 10 9.31 -2.82 -12.99
C ASP A 10 9.52 -4.08 -13.84
N SER A 11 9.47 -3.92 -15.16
CA SER A 11 9.82 -4.92 -16.16
C SER A 11 11.12 -5.68 -15.89
N ALA A 12 12.13 -5.02 -15.29
CA ALA A 12 13.42 -5.60 -14.96
C ALA A 12 13.33 -6.66 -13.85
N GLN A 13 12.26 -6.64 -13.06
CA GLN A 13 11.98 -7.65 -12.04
C GLN A 13 11.22 -8.84 -12.60
N LEU A 14 10.77 -8.79 -13.86
CA LEU A 14 9.98 -9.86 -14.48
C LEU A 14 10.85 -10.76 -15.35
N PRO A 15 10.53 -12.06 -15.44
CA PRO A 15 11.23 -13.01 -16.31
C PRO A 15 10.77 -12.81 -17.77
N LEU A 16 11.19 -11.69 -18.37
CA LEU A 16 10.86 -11.26 -19.73
C LEU A 16 12.00 -11.60 -20.70
N THR A 17 11.64 -12.01 -21.91
CA THR A 17 12.60 -12.06 -23.03
C THR A 17 12.74 -10.66 -23.64
N PRO A 18 13.79 -10.37 -24.43
CA PRO A 18 13.91 -9.08 -25.12
C PRO A 18 12.70 -8.72 -25.99
N ALA A 19 12.11 -9.71 -26.67
CA ALA A 19 10.90 -9.51 -27.48
C ALA A 19 9.66 -9.21 -26.63
N ASP A 20 9.62 -9.68 -25.39
CA ASP A 20 8.56 -9.30 -24.45
C ASP A 20 8.73 -7.85 -23.99
N VAL A 21 9.96 -7.42 -23.69
CA VAL A 21 10.25 -6.02 -23.30
C VAL A 21 9.92 -5.06 -24.44
N GLU A 22 10.21 -5.42 -25.69
CA GLU A 22 9.85 -4.63 -26.86
C GLU A 22 8.33 -4.42 -26.98
N ARG A 23 7.53 -5.45 -26.66
CA ARG A 23 6.06 -5.39 -26.71
C ARG A 23 5.44 -4.70 -25.50
N LEU A 24 5.90 -5.06 -24.31
CA LEU A 24 5.31 -4.62 -23.04
C LEU A 24 5.81 -3.24 -22.62
N GLY A 25 6.96 -2.83 -23.13
CA GLY A 25 7.71 -1.66 -22.68
C GLY A 25 8.72 -1.99 -21.58
N ALA A 26 9.65 -1.06 -21.37
CA ALA A 26 10.59 -1.09 -20.25
C ALA A 26 10.14 -0.13 -19.14
N GLY A 27 10.54 -0.44 -17.90
CA GLY A 27 10.23 0.35 -16.71
C GLY A 27 8.99 -0.16 -15.97
N VAL A 28 8.30 0.75 -15.26
CA VAL A 28 7.15 0.40 -14.41
C VAL A 28 5.90 0.16 -15.25
N ILE A 29 5.36 -1.04 -15.13
CA ILE A 29 4.20 -1.51 -15.91
C ILE A 29 3.07 -1.88 -14.96
N MET A 30 1.85 -1.59 -15.38
CA MET A 30 0.64 -1.87 -14.61
C MET A 30 -0.03 -3.16 -15.11
N PHE A 31 -0.36 -4.04 -14.16
CA PHE A 31 -1.03 -5.32 -14.39
C PHE A 31 -2.30 -5.39 -13.55
N GLN A 32 -3.25 -6.22 -13.98
CA GLN A 32 -4.47 -6.54 -13.23
C GLN A 32 -4.25 -7.76 -12.34
N THR A 33 -4.90 -7.80 -11.18
CA THR A 33 -4.87 -8.94 -10.25
C THR A 33 -6.20 -9.10 -9.52
N LYS A 34 -6.55 -10.34 -9.17
CA LYS A 34 -7.61 -10.65 -8.17
C LYS A 34 -7.07 -11.38 -6.94
N SER A 35 -5.75 -11.44 -6.80
CA SER A 35 -5.10 -12.20 -5.74
C SER A 35 -5.11 -11.45 -4.39
N LEU A 36 -5.65 -10.24 -4.36
CA LEU A 36 -5.61 -9.25 -3.29
C LEU A 36 -7.02 -8.97 -2.74
N GLU A 37 -7.30 -7.77 -2.23
CA GLU A 37 -8.56 -7.46 -1.55
C GLU A 37 -9.74 -7.17 -2.48
N ASP A 38 -9.50 -7.00 -3.78
CA ASP A 38 -10.51 -6.69 -4.81
C ASP A 38 -11.27 -5.39 -4.47
N LYS A 39 -10.53 -4.37 -4.03
CA LYS A 39 -11.05 -3.05 -3.62
C LYS A 39 -10.78 -1.95 -4.65
N TYR A 40 -10.36 -2.31 -5.85
CA TYR A 40 -9.84 -1.39 -6.87
C TYR A 40 -8.60 -0.63 -6.41
N GLY A 41 -7.80 -1.27 -5.57
CA GLY A 41 -6.55 -0.71 -5.08
C GLY A 41 -5.49 -0.64 -6.18
N VAL A 42 -4.55 0.26 -5.99
CA VAL A 42 -3.27 0.22 -6.70
C VAL A 42 -2.21 -0.22 -5.70
N TYR A 43 -1.52 -1.29 -6.06
CA TYR A 43 -0.38 -1.81 -5.33
C TYR A 43 0.89 -1.56 -6.15
N ASN A 44 2.01 -1.37 -5.47
CA ASN A 44 3.33 -1.21 -6.07
C ASN A 44 4.23 -2.31 -5.53
N ILE A 45 4.99 -2.96 -6.42
CA ILE A 45 6.16 -3.76 -6.04
C ILE A 45 7.37 -2.88 -6.28
N THR A 46 8.04 -2.47 -5.21
CA THR A 46 9.23 -1.60 -5.30
C THR A 46 10.37 -2.30 -6.03
N SER A 47 11.42 -1.56 -6.40
CA SER A 47 12.65 -2.14 -7.00
C SER A 47 13.34 -3.16 -6.09
N GLU A 48 13.12 -3.06 -4.77
CA GLU A 48 13.64 -4.00 -3.76
C GLU A 48 12.72 -5.22 -3.55
N GLY A 49 11.52 -5.19 -4.14
CA GLY A 49 10.53 -6.26 -4.10
C GLY A 49 9.45 -6.09 -3.02
N TYR A 50 9.38 -4.97 -2.30
CA TYR A 50 8.36 -4.78 -1.26
C TYR A 50 6.99 -4.46 -1.85
N LEU A 51 5.94 -5.02 -1.25
CA LEU A 51 4.56 -4.70 -1.60
C LEU A 51 4.07 -3.46 -0.84
N GLU A 52 3.65 -2.45 -1.57
CA GLU A 52 3.15 -1.19 -1.04
C GLU A 52 1.76 -0.88 -1.62
N THR A 53 0.93 -0.15 -0.89
CA THR A 53 -0.37 0.32 -1.39
C THR A 53 -0.68 1.70 -0.82
N VAL A 54 -1.69 2.36 -1.39
CA VAL A 54 -2.17 3.64 -0.90
C VAL A 54 -3.38 3.39 -0.01
N ALA A 55 -3.26 3.67 1.28
CA ALA A 55 -4.35 3.57 2.24
C ALA A 55 -4.91 4.97 2.57
N ALA A 56 -6.24 5.10 2.55
CA ALA A 56 -6.92 6.25 3.13
C ALA A 56 -6.91 6.09 4.65
N MET A 57 -6.28 7.02 5.35
CA MET A 57 -6.44 7.11 6.81
C MET A 57 -7.40 8.27 7.10
N SER A 58 -8.54 7.94 7.71
CA SER A 58 -9.40 8.95 8.32
C SER A 58 -8.95 9.14 9.77
N ALA A 59 -8.44 10.32 10.10
CA ALA A 59 -8.38 10.74 11.50
C ALA A 59 -9.81 10.75 12.05
N LYS A 60 -10.07 10.13 13.20
CA LYS A 60 -11.40 10.15 13.82
C LYS A 60 -11.75 11.60 14.18
N GLY A 61 -12.64 12.21 13.42
CA GLY A 61 -13.17 13.56 13.65
C GLY A 61 -14.07 13.98 12.49
N TRP A 62 -15.22 14.57 12.78
CA TRP A 62 -16.32 14.80 11.81
C TRP A 62 -16.00 15.80 10.68
N GLU A 63 -14.76 16.29 10.59
CA GLU A 63 -14.26 17.16 9.53
C GLU A 63 -12.94 16.67 8.90
N SER A 64 -12.64 15.37 8.98
CA SER A 64 -11.34 14.85 8.55
C SER A 64 -11.18 14.85 7.02
N LYS A 65 -10.32 15.73 6.49
CA LYS A 65 -9.74 15.58 5.14
C LYS A 65 -9.08 14.21 5.05
N THR A 66 -9.59 13.33 4.18
CA THR A 66 -8.95 12.03 3.90
C THR A 66 -7.53 12.28 3.40
N ARG A 67 -6.52 11.82 4.15
CA ARG A 67 -5.12 11.83 3.71
C ARG A 67 -4.78 10.43 3.22
N TRP A 68 -4.14 10.38 2.06
CA TRP A 68 -3.72 9.14 1.40
C TRP A 68 -2.24 8.95 1.68
N HIS A 69 -1.88 7.80 2.24
CA HIS A 69 -0.50 7.47 2.59
C HIS A 69 -0.06 6.22 1.85
N GLU A 70 1.19 6.21 1.39
CA GLU A 70 1.84 4.98 0.94
C GLU A 70 2.20 4.14 2.16
N VAL A 71 1.71 2.91 2.18
CA VAL A 71 1.90 1.96 3.29
C VAL A 71 2.55 0.71 2.74
N ARG A 72 3.63 0.28 3.41
CA ARG A 72 4.29 -0.99 3.13
C ARG A 72 3.60 -2.12 3.87
N LEU A 73 3.29 -3.19 3.13
CA LEU A 73 2.62 -4.38 3.67
C LEU A 73 3.69 -5.38 4.13
N VAL A 74 4.29 -5.10 5.29
CA VAL A 74 5.48 -5.81 5.82
C VAL A 74 5.25 -7.28 6.14
N ASP A 75 4.00 -7.71 6.29
CA ASP A 75 3.60 -9.06 6.64
C ASP A 75 2.96 -9.82 5.47
N ALA A 76 2.93 -9.23 4.26
CA ALA A 76 2.30 -9.86 3.11
C ALA A 76 2.92 -11.23 2.78
N HIS A 77 2.07 -12.23 2.69
CA HIS A 77 2.46 -13.63 2.47
C HIS A 77 1.53 -14.32 1.48
N GLY A 78 2.11 -15.14 0.59
CA GLY A 78 1.37 -15.98 -0.34
C GLY A 78 1.76 -15.73 -1.79
N TYR A 79 0.78 -15.76 -2.68
CA TYR A 79 1.00 -15.57 -4.11
C TYR A 79 0.13 -14.46 -4.69
N ILE A 80 0.72 -13.62 -5.54
CA ILE A 80 0.01 -12.67 -6.37
C ILE A 80 0.12 -13.13 -7.82
N VAL A 81 -1.01 -13.51 -8.41
CA VAL A 81 -1.14 -13.73 -9.85
C VAL A 81 -1.61 -12.43 -10.49
N PHE A 82 -0.85 -11.92 -11.45
CA PHE A 82 -1.14 -10.69 -12.14
C PHE A 82 -0.90 -10.82 -13.65
N TYR A 83 -1.65 -10.06 -14.43
CA TYR A 83 -1.59 -10.18 -15.89
C TYR A 83 -1.98 -8.90 -16.63
N THR A 84 -1.59 -8.83 -17.89
CA THR A 84 -2.05 -7.84 -18.87
C THR A 84 -2.09 -8.47 -20.26
N VAL A 85 -2.73 -7.78 -21.22
CA VAL A 85 -2.84 -8.22 -22.60
C VAL A 85 -2.37 -7.10 -23.51
N VAL A 86 -1.43 -7.40 -24.39
CA VAL A 86 -0.93 -6.47 -25.42
C VAL A 86 -0.95 -7.20 -26.76
N ASP A 87 -1.58 -6.62 -27.77
CA ASP A 87 -1.71 -7.19 -29.12
C ASP A 87 -2.21 -8.66 -29.09
N ASP A 88 -3.27 -8.92 -28.33
CA ASP A 88 -3.85 -10.24 -28.08
C ASP A 88 -2.92 -11.27 -27.40
N HIS A 89 -1.73 -10.85 -26.96
CA HIS A 89 -0.78 -11.67 -26.24
C HIS A 89 -0.91 -11.49 -24.72
N TRP A 90 -1.05 -12.60 -24.01
CA TRP A 90 -1.20 -12.61 -22.56
C TRP A 90 0.18 -12.60 -21.87
N PHE A 91 0.39 -11.62 -21.01
CA PHE A 91 1.52 -11.55 -20.11
C PHE A 91 1.04 -11.85 -18.71
N CYS A 92 1.30 -13.06 -18.23
CA CYS A 92 0.76 -13.56 -16.97
C CYS A 92 1.91 -14.00 -16.07
N PHE A 93 1.84 -13.61 -14.80
CA PHE A 93 2.89 -13.89 -13.84
C PHE A 93 2.30 -14.36 -12.51
N LYS A 94 3.10 -15.11 -11.77
CA LYS A 94 2.84 -15.47 -10.38
C LYS A 94 4.06 -15.09 -9.56
N ALA A 95 3.89 -14.15 -8.65
CA ALA A 95 4.92 -13.75 -7.69
C ALA A 95 4.63 -14.36 -6.31
N ARG A 96 5.69 -14.79 -5.62
CA ARG A 96 5.64 -15.29 -4.24
C ARG A 96 6.08 -14.19 -3.28
N PHE A 97 5.25 -13.94 -2.27
CA PHE A 97 5.56 -13.00 -1.19
C PHE A 97 5.81 -13.75 0.12
N ARG A 98 6.83 -13.30 0.84
CA ARG A 98 7.13 -13.69 2.22
C ARG A 98 7.58 -12.44 2.96
N GLU A 99 6.96 -12.16 4.11
CA GLU A 99 7.32 -11.01 4.96
C GLU A 99 7.36 -9.70 4.15
N GLY A 100 6.28 -9.46 3.38
CA GLY A 100 6.12 -8.24 2.61
C GLY A 100 6.96 -8.13 1.34
N ARG A 101 7.87 -9.07 1.10
CA ARG A 101 8.83 -9.02 0.00
C ARG A 101 8.59 -10.11 -1.04
N MET A 102 8.68 -9.73 -2.31
CA MET A 102 8.73 -10.63 -3.44
C MET A 102 10.02 -11.43 -3.40
N THR A 103 9.88 -12.76 -3.37
CA THR A 103 11.02 -13.69 -3.29
C THR A 103 11.25 -14.44 -4.59
N GLU A 104 10.19 -14.69 -5.35
CA GLU A 104 10.23 -15.43 -6.61
C GLU A 104 9.15 -14.89 -7.54
N VAL A 105 9.39 -14.93 -8.85
CA VAL A 105 8.41 -14.60 -9.88
C VAL A 105 8.52 -15.55 -11.06
N PHE A 106 7.37 -16.04 -11.53
CA PHE A 106 7.27 -17.01 -12.60
C PHE A 106 6.39 -16.48 -13.71
N ARG A 107 6.77 -16.71 -14.97
CA ARG A 107 5.89 -16.50 -16.10
C ARG A 107 4.90 -17.67 -16.21
N LEU A 108 3.63 -17.35 -16.34
CA LEU A 108 2.57 -18.31 -16.65
C LEU A 108 2.35 -18.32 -18.16
N GLY A 109 2.50 -19.49 -18.79
CA GLY A 109 2.34 -19.65 -20.25
C GLY A 109 0.90 -19.66 -20.74
N HIS A 110 -0.07 -19.35 -19.89
CA HIS A 110 -1.50 -19.41 -20.18
C HIS A 110 -2.26 -18.33 -19.40
N ARG A 111 -3.48 -18.04 -19.84
CA ARG A 111 -4.42 -17.16 -19.12
C ARG A 111 -4.66 -17.72 -17.72
N PRO A 112 -4.51 -16.92 -16.66
CA PRO A 112 -4.62 -17.44 -15.31
C PRO A 112 -6.07 -17.70 -14.94
N GLU A 113 -6.31 -18.83 -14.26
CA GLU A 113 -7.58 -19.11 -13.59
C GLU A 113 -7.62 -18.34 -12.26
N VAL A 114 -8.10 -17.10 -12.27
CA VAL A 114 -8.09 -16.24 -11.06
C VAL A 114 -9.50 -16.15 -10.47
N HIS A 115 -9.75 -16.92 -9.42
CA HIS A 115 -11.03 -16.94 -8.70
C HIS A 115 -10.92 -16.74 -7.18
N SER A 116 -9.75 -16.46 -6.61
CA SER A 116 -9.59 -16.27 -5.16
C SER A 116 -8.43 -15.35 -4.76
N ARG A 117 -8.57 -14.66 -3.63
CA ARG A 117 -7.48 -14.01 -2.89
C ARG A 117 -6.45 -15.07 -2.49
N THR A 118 -5.20 -14.92 -2.92
CA THR A 118 -4.11 -15.89 -2.66
C THR A 118 -2.89 -15.26 -1.97
N CYS A 119 -2.93 -13.95 -1.73
CA CYS A 119 -1.98 -13.23 -0.89
C CYS A 119 -2.75 -12.55 0.25
N THR A 120 -2.22 -12.65 1.46
CA THR A 120 -2.84 -12.16 2.70
C THR A 120 -1.84 -11.33 3.49
N TRP A 121 -2.36 -10.33 4.18
CA TRP A 121 -1.67 -9.45 5.11
C TRP A 121 -2.72 -8.92 6.09
N GLU A 122 -2.29 -8.64 7.30
CA GLU A 122 -3.01 -7.88 8.31
C GLU A 122 -2.42 -6.48 8.29
N LEU A 123 -3.26 -5.47 8.03
CA LEU A 123 -2.81 -4.08 8.05
C LEU A 123 -2.56 -3.66 9.51
N GLU A 124 -1.43 -4.05 10.07
CA GLU A 124 -0.89 -3.47 11.30
C GLU A 124 -0.03 -2.28 10.89
N ILE A 125 -0.62 -1.09 10.74
CA ILE A 125 0.19 0.14 10.75
C ILE A 125 0.61 0.32 12.20
N PRO A 126 1.90 0.20 12.56
CA PRO A 126 2.33 0.43 13.92
C PRO A 126 2.01 1.89 14.27
N LEU A 127 1.34 2.11 15.40
CA LEU A 127 0.94 3.45 15.86
C LEU A 127 2.14 4.43 15.92
N ASP A 128 3.35 3.91 16.03
CA ASP A 128 4.59 4.68 16.14
C ASP A 128 5.09 5.23 14.79
N GLU A 129 4.81 4.57 13.66
CA GLU A 129 5.06 5.15 12.33
C GLU A 129 4.02 6.21 11.96
N LEU A 130 2.82 6.11 12.54
CA LEU A 130 1.84 7.20 12.54
C LEU A 130 2.40 8.43 13.28
N LYS A 131 3.05 8.27 14.43
CA LYS A 131 3.65 9.39 15.18
C LYS A 131 4.77 10.10 14.42
N SER A 132 5.60 9.40 13.62
CA SER A 132 6.68 10.06 12.86
C SER A 132 6.19 10.78 11.60
N ALA A 133 5.05 10.35 11.02
CA ALA A 133 4.40 11.06 9.92
C ALA A 133 3.65 12.32 10.38
N TYR A 134 3.34 12.41 11.67
CA TYR A 134 2.86 13.61 12.35
C TYR A 134 4.05 14.40 12.90
N ASP A 135 4.74 15.11 12.01
CA ASP A 135 5.82 16.01 12.41
C ASP A 135 5.27 17.01 13.45
N ALA A 136 5.72 16.92 14.71
CA ALA A 136 5.21 17.74 15.80
C ALA A 136 5.43 19.24 15.55
N GLU A 137 6.33 19.59 14.62
CA GLU A 137 6.50 20.95 14.10
C GLU A 137 5.38 21.38 13.16
N VAL A 138 4.84 20.48 12.32
CA VAL A 138 3.70 20.77 11.44
C VAL A 138 2.44 20.99 12.26
N ILE A 139 2.20 20.18 13.30
CA ILE A 139 1.08 20.40 14.22
C ILE A 139 1.26 21.73 14.97
N ARG A 140 2.47 22.03 15.47
CA ARG A 140 2.75 23.31 16.16
C ARG A 140 2.61 24.51 15.22
N HIS A 141 2.99 24.37 13.96
CA HIS A 141 2.83 25.41 12.95
C HIS A 141 1.35 25.61 12.61
N GLU A 142 0.57 24.55 12.40
CA GLU A 142 -0.87 24.63 12.15
C GLU A 142 -1.63 25.18 13.38
N LEU A 143 -1.26 24.79 14.61
CA LEU A 143 -1.80 25.34 15.87
C LEU A 143 -1.49 26.83 16.04
N SER A 144 -0.38 27.32 15.47
CA SER A 144 -0.03 28.76 15.50
C SER A 144 -0.87 29.59 14.52
N GLN A 145 -1.55 28.94 13.57
CA GLN A 145 -2.43 29.55 12.58
C GLN A 145 -3.92 29.49 13.00
N LEU A 146 -4.25 28.74 14.04
CA LEU A 146 -5.60 28.69 14.61
C LEU A 146 -5.84 29.89 15.53
N ASP A 147 -7.09 30.36 15.58
CA ASP A 147 -7.43 31.44 16.50
C ASP A 147 -7.37 30.96 17.97
N ALA A 148 -7.27 31.90 18.92
CA ALA A 148 -7.04 31.58 20.33
C ALA A 148 -8.10 30.67 20.95
N ARG A 149 -9.30 30.59 20.36
CA ARG A 149 -10.40 29.77 20.85
C ARG A 149 -10.30 28.34 20.34
N GLU A 150 -9.91 28.16 19.09
CA GLU A 150 -9.67 26.84 18.48
C GLU A 150 -8.44 26.16 19.09
N ARG A 151 -7.38 26.93 19.36
CA ARG A 151 -6.16 26.42 20.00
C ARG A 151 -6.41 25.90 21.41
N ALA A 152 -7.18 26.62 22.23
CA ALA A 152 -7.50 26.21 23.59
C ALA A 152 -8.34 24.92 23.64
N HIS A 153 -9.19 24.71 22.63
CA HIS A 153 -9.99 23.49 22.54
C HIS A 153 -9.11 22.27 22.23
N VAL A 154 -8.21 22.40 21.26
CA VAL A 154 -7.28 21.32 20.88
C VAL A 154 -6.28 21.00 22.01
N GLU A 155 -5.76 22.02 22.71
CA GLU A 155 -4.87 21.82 23.86
C GLU A 155 -5.58 21.08 25.02
N THR A 156 -6.89 21.30 25.21
CA THR A 156 -7.68 20.58 26.21
C THR A 156 -7.89 19.12 25.82
N GLU A 157 -8.22 18.85 24.55
CA GLU A 157 -8.42 17.46 24.09
C GLU A 157 -7.12 16.65 24.06
N LEU A 158 -5.98 17.28 23.79
CA LEU A 158 -4.67 16.64 23.86
C LEU A 158 -4.34 16.22 25.31
N ALA A 159 -4.64 17.08 26.28
CA ALA A 159 -4.43 16.80 27.70
C ALA A 159 -5.33 15.68 28.23
N ASP A 160 -6.59 15.63 27.78
CA ASP A 160 -7.53 14.55 28.13
C ASP A 160 -7.10 13.21 27.51
N PHE A 161 -6.54 13.24 26.30
CA PHE A 161 -5.99 12.04 25.64
C PHE A 161 -4.75 11.49 26.36
N GLU A 162 -3.81 12.35 26.77
CA GLU A 162 -2.62 11.93 27.54
C GLU A 162 -2.96 11.38 28.94
N GLN A 163 -4.07 11.84 29.54
CA GLN A 163 -4.57 11.25 30.79
C GLN A 163 -5.23 9.88 30.58
N GLN A 164 -5.89 9.66 29.44
CA GLN A 164 -6.55 8.38 29.13
C GLN A 164 -5.56 7.31 28.66
N PHE A 165 -4.43 7.73 28.08
CA PHE A 165 -3.38 6.85 27.57
C PHE A 165 -2.02 7.32 28.07
N PRO A 166 -1.72 7.16 29.38
CA PRO A 166 -0.40 7.50 29.88
C PRO A 166 0.65 6.64 29.16
N ASN A 167 1.65 7.28 28.56
CA ASN A 167 2.77 6.58 27.94
C ASN A 167 3.41 5.64 28.98
N GLU A 168 3.32 4.32 28.77
CA GLU A 168 4.06 3.31 29.54
C GLU A 168 5.54 3.25 29.11
N GLU A 169 6.20 4.42 29.00
CA GLU A 169 7.66 4.46 28.93
C GLU A 169 8.19 4.89 30.30
N GLY A 170 8.34 3.92 31.19
CA GLY A 170 8.97 4.15 32.48
C GLY A 170 8.84 3.02 33.49
N GLN A 171 9.28 1.80 33.15
CA GLN A 171 9.85 0.84 34.12
C GLN A 171 10.96 0.00 33.48
#